data_AF-D9MX60-F1
#
_entry.id   AF-D9MX60-F1
#
_cell.length_a   1.000
_cell.length_b   1.000
_cell.length_c   1.000
_cell.angle_alpha   90.00
_cell.angle_beta   90.00
_cell.angle_gamma   90.00
#
_symmetry.space_group_name_H-M   'P 1'
#
loop_
_entity.id
_entity.type
_entity.pdbx_description
1 polymer ?
#
loop_
_entity_poly.entity_id
_entity_poly.type
_entity_poly.pdbx_seq_one_letter_code
_entity_poly.pdbx_strand_id
1 'polypeptide(L)'
;MFKLIRMALKLTAFTGFIALLVSWNLPQAYQSLKETSDENLLLDYVLVEINGQVRKVNRNEELRFVRGDLLKVTEVYLKDSKKRASAVEISGLKNSEIRQQVIDTSVSLIGSEGAVDSEAVLYPLLARSGDKLHGTILFHRTEPALSYIDVLVNGQNRVMREGETLQVKKSDHFKVTNVVTNIQGNKDVSFAVVPVLTKKSQSEAKEKFQILFKHKTYVFAKIPLTVESL
;
A
#
# COMPACT_ATOMS: atom_id res chain seq x y z
N MET A 1 -10.89 50.29 -50.94
CA MET A 1 -10.37 49.28 -51.90
C MET A 1 -9.97 48.06 -51.09
N PHE A 2 -10.79 47.00 -51.14
CA PHE A 2 -10.74 45.83 -50.25
C PHE A 2 -9.59 44.87 -50.61
N LYS A 3 -8.84 44.39 -49.61
CA LYS A 3 -8.01 43.18 -49.73
C LYS A 3 -8.43 42.19 -48.65
N LEU A 4 -9.20 41.18 -49.06
CA LEU A 4 -9.48 39.97 -48.30
C LEU A 4 -8.19 39.13 -48.23
N ILE A 5 -7.74 38.81 -47.01
CA ILE A 5 -6.80 37.72 -46.78
C ILE A 5 -7.62 36.55 -46.21
N ARG A 6 -7.87 35.55 -47.05
CA ARG A 6 -8.33 34.22 -46.63
C ARG A 6 -7.12 33.47 -46.09
N MET A 7 -7.14 33.12 -44.81
CA MET A 7 -6.22 32.14 -44.24
C MET A 7 -7.05 31.00 -43.67
N ALA A 8 -7.17 29.94 -44.47
CA ALA A 8 -7.64 28.64 -44.02
C ALA A 8 -6.43 27.70 -44.07
N LEU A 9 -5.97 27.25 -42.91
CA LEU A 9 -5.09 26.08 -42.85
C LEU A 9 -5.43 25.24 -41.63
N LYS A 10 -5.56 23.95 -41.90
CA LYS A 10 -6.29 22.94 -41.15
C LYS A 10 -5.61 22.62 -39.82
N LEU A 11 -6.42 22.62 -38.76
CA LEU A 11 -6.07 22.01 -37.47
C LEU A 11 -6.16 20.48 -37.64
N THR A 12 -5.03 19.82 -37.83
CA THR A 12 -4.96 18.36 -37.79
C THR A 12 -4.62 17.97 -36.35
N ALA A 13 -5.62 17.51 -35.62
CA ALA A 13 -5.47 16.88 -34.32
C ALA A 13 -4.68 15.57 -34.50
N PHE A 14 -3.51 15.48 -33.86
CA PHE A 14 -2.81 14.22 -33.68
C PHE A 14 -2.74 13.92 -32.18
N THR A 15 -3.86 13.43 -31.64
CA THR A 15 -3.91 12.72 -30.37
C THR A 15 -3.14 11.41 -30.52
N GLY A 16 -1.82 11.49 -30.36
CA GLY A 16 -0.96 10.34 -30.13
C GLY A 16 -1.21 9.79 -28.74
N PHE A 17 -2.16 8.86 -28.62
CA PHE A 17 -2.40 8.06 -27.43
C PHE A 17 -1.21 7.11 -27.29
N ILE A 18 -0.19 7.50 -26.50
CA ILE A 18 0.84 6.57 -26.06
C ILE A 18 0.22 5.71 -24.97
N ALA A 19 -0.49 4.66 -25.39
CA ALA A 19 -0.71 3.49 -24.54
C ALA A 19 0.62 2.72 -24.53
N LEU A 20 1.55 3.16 -23.67
CA LEU A 20 2.65 2.32 -23.23
C LEU A 20 2.02 1.18 -22.42
N LEU A 21 1.64 0.11 -23.13
CA LEU A 21 1.38 -1.20 -22.56
C LEU A 21 2.69 -1.70 -21.98
N VAL A 22 2.95 -1.24 -20.77
CA VAL A 22 3.94 -1.80 -19.88
C VAL A 22 3.34 -3.11 -19.38
N SER A 23 3.32 -4.12 -20.24
CA SER A 23 3.09 -5.51 -19.85
C SER A 23 4.33 -5.96 -19.09
N TRP A 24 4.40 -5.62 -17.80
CA TRP A 24 5.36 -6.23 -16.91
C TRP A 24 5.19 -7.74 -17.02
N ASN A 25 6.31 -8.43 -17.27
CA ASN A 25 6.40 -9.89 -17.21
C ASN A 25 6.05 -10.31 -15.79
N LEU A 26 4.75 -10.46 -15.53
CA LEU A 26 4.27 -11.10 -14.33
C LEU A 26 4.90 -12.51 -14.31
N PRO A 27 5.50 -12.93 -13.19
CA PRO A 27 6.12 -14.24 -13.09
C PRO A 27 5.14 -15.32 -13.59
N GLN A 28 5.62 -16.34 -14.33
CA GLN A 28 4.74 -17.36 -14.89
C GLN A 28 3.85 -18.05 -13.83
N ALA A 29 4.32 -18.11 -12.57
CA ALA A 29 3.54 -18.57 -11.43
C ALA A 29 2.29 -17.70 -11.13
N TYR A 30 2.37 -16.39 -11.34
CA TYR A 30 1.23 -15.48 -11.21
C TYR A 30 0.20 -15.73 -12.32
N GLN A 31 0.68 -15.88 -13.57
CA GLN A 31 -0.21 -16.16 -14.69
C GLN A 31 -0.88 -17.52 -14.53
N SER A 32 -0.18 -18.57 -14.11
CA SER A 32 -0.81 -19.88 -13.89
C SER A 32 -1.86 -19.88 -12.78
N LEU A 33 -1.72 -19.02 -11.76
CA LEU A 33 -2.71 -18.83 -10.69
C LEU A 33 -3.93 -18.00 -11.14
N LYS A 34 -3.75 -17.04 -12.06
CA LYS A 34 -4.85 -16.26 -12.64
C LYS A 34 -5.57 -17.00 -13.79
N GLU A 35 -4.81 -17.73 -14.58
CA GLU A 35 -5.27 -18.51 -15.75
C GLU A 35 -5.82 -19.88 -15.36
N THR A 36 -5.73 -20.29 -14.10
CA THR A 36 -6.66 -21.28 -13.52
C THR A 36 -8.07 -20.67 -13.42
N SER A 37 -8.56 -20.13 -14.53
CA SER A 37 -9.95 -19.82 -14.86
C SER A 37 -10.74 -21.10 -15.15
N ASP A 38 -10.33 -22.23 -14.56
CA ASP A 38 -11.03 -23.49 -14.67
C ASP A 38 -12.46 -23.26 -14.17
N GLU A 39 -13.43 -23.38 -15.07
CA GLU A 39 -14.85 -23.19 -14.76
C GLU A 39 -15.30 -24.10 -13.61
N ASN A 40 -14.52 -25.17 -13.35
CA ASN A 40 -14.71 -26.12 -12.26
C ASN A 40 -14.25 -25.62 -10.88
N LEU A 41 -13.60 -24.46 -10.77
CA LEU A 41 -13.29 -23.86 -9.48
C LEU A 41 -14.58 -23.42 -8.77
N LEU A 42 -14.74 -23.91 -7.55
CA LEU A 42 -15.94 -23.74 -6.74
C LEU A 42 -15.88 -22.54 -5.81
N LEU A 43 -14.71 -21.93 -5.58
CA LEU A 43 -14.62 -20.72 -4.75
C LEU A 43 -15.43 -19.60 -5.40
N ASP A 44 -16.30 -18.97 -4.60
CA ASP A 44 -17.10 -17.81 -4.99
C ASP A 44 -16.48 -16.54 -4.40
N TYR A 45 -16.47 -16.43 -3.07
CA TYR A 45 -15.86 -15.31 -2.36
C TYR A 45 -15.38 -15.69 -0.96
N VAL A 46 -14.62 -14.79 -0.36
CA VAL A 46 -14.20 -14.84 1.04
C VAL A 46 -14.62 -13.56 1.76
N LEU A 47 -14.90 -13.68 3.06
CA LEU A 47 -15.04 -12.54 3.95
C LEU A 47 -13.74 -12.39 4.75
N VAL A 48 -13.14 -11.21 4.67
CA VAL A 48 -11.90 -10.88 5.38
C VAL A 48 -12.10 -9.61 6.18
N GLU A 49 -11.82 -9.68 7.46
CA GLU A 49 -11.77 -8.54 8.35
C GLU A 49 -10.36 -7.92 8.32
N ILE A 50 -10.28 -6.62 8.01
CA ILE A 50 -9.06 -5.83 8.07
C ILE A 50 -9.27 -4.74 9.11
N ASN A 51 -8.46 -4.75 10.18
CA ASN A 51 -8.54 -3.77 11.27
C ASN A 51 -9.95 -3.61 11.86
N GLY A 52 -10.73 -4.69 11.91
CA GLY A 52 -12.12 -4.70 12.41
C GLY A 52 -13.19 -4.40 11.35
N GLN A 53 -12.81 -4.12 10.10
CA GLN A 53 -13.75 -3.91 9.00
C GLN A 53 -13.83 -5.12 8.08
N VAL A 54 -15.03 -5.68 7.93
CA VAL A 54 -15.28 -6.84 7.06
C VAL A 54 -15.38 -6.40 5.60
N ARG A 55 -14.67 -7.10 4.72
CA ARG A 55 -14.69 -6.92 3.27
C ARG A 55 -15.02 -8.25 2.59
N LYS A 56 -15.89 -8.21 1.60
CA LYS A 56 -16.11 -9.34 0.68
C LYS A 56 -15.09 -9.24 -0.45
N VAL A 57 -14.42 -10.36 -0.76
CA VAL A 57 -13.45 -10.46 -1.85
C VAL A 57 -13.86 -11.63 -2.73
N ASN A 58 -14.23 -11.34 -3.97
CA ASN A 58 -14.60 -12.36 -4.94
C ASN A 58 -13.36 -13.10 -5.45
N ARG A 59 -13.51 -14.34 -5.94
CA ARG A 59 -12.39 -15.18 -6.44
C ARG A 59 -11.44 -14.46 -7.40
N ASN A 60 -11.97 -13.62 -8.28
CA ASN A 60 -11.18 -12.95 -9.33
C ASN A 60 -10.67 -11.56 -8.90
N GLU A 61 -10.87 -11.18 -7.64
CA GLU A 61 -10.40 -9.92 -7.06
C GLU A 61 -9.13 -10.14 -6.25
N GLU A 62 -8.39 -9.06 -6.05
CA GLU A 62 -7.23 -9.03 -5.15
C GLU A 62 -7.62 -8.29 -3.87
N LEU A 63 -7.24 -8.85 -2.72
CA LEU A 63 -7.36 -8.16 -1.45
C LEU A 63 -6.11 -7.34 -1.17
N ARG A 64 -6.21 -6.02 -1.22
CA ARG A 64 -5.13 -5.13 -0.81
C ARG A 64 -5.14 -4.89 0.69
N PHE A 65 -3.96 -4.97 1.32
CA PHE A 65 -3.73 -4.62 2.71
C PHE A 65 -2.41 -3.86 2.88
N VAL A 66 -2.27 -3.12 3.97
CA VAL A 66 -1.05 -2.39 4.32
C VAL A 66 -0.28 -3.16 5.38
N ARG A 67 1.04 -3.23 5.26
CA ARG A 67 1.89 -3.85 6.28
C ARG A 67 1.61 -3.23 7.66
N GLY A 68 1.32 -4.09 8.63
CA GLY A 68 0.93 -3.71 9.99
C GLY A 68 -0.57 -3.80 10.25
N ASP A 69 -1.40 -3.97 9.22
CA ASP A 69 -2.82 -4.33 9.37
C ASP A 69 -2.99 -5.65 10.11
N LEU A 70 -4.09 -5.76 10.84
CA LEU A 70 -4.59 -7.01 11.40
C LEU A 70 -5.59 -7.63 10.43
N LEU A 71 -5.26 -8.81 9.90
CA LEU A 71 -6.11 -9.56 8.98
C LEU A 71 -6.78 -10.74 9.70
N LYS A 72 -8.04 -11.03 9.37
CA LYS A 72 -8.72 -12.25 9.81
C LYS A 72 -9.67 -12.72 8.72
N VAL A 73 -9.42 -13.91 8.17
CA VAL A 73 -10.39 -14.53 7.24
C VAL A 73 -11.51 -15.12 8.08
N THR A 74 -12.71 -14.57 7.93
CA THR A 74 -13.85 -15.00 8.75
C THR A 74 -14.57 -16.17 8.12
N GLU A 75 -14.86 -16.07 6.82
CA GLU A 75 -15.66 -17.06 6.11
C GLU A 75 -15.20 -17.24 4.66
N VAL A 76 -15.43 -18.43 4.12
CA VAL A 76 -15.12 -18.79 2.74
C VAL A 76 -16.33 -19.49 2.13
N TYR A 77 -16.79 -18.99 0.99
CA TYR A 77 -18.01 -19.44 0.33
C TYR A 77 -17.67 -20.10 -1.00
N LEU A 78 -18.23 -21.29 -1.19
CA LEU A 78 -18.20 -22.01 -2.46
C LEU A 78 -19.54 -21.79 -3.19
N LYS A 79 -19.53 -21.81 -4.53
CA LYS A 79 -20.72 -21.68 -5.38
C LYS A 79 -21.82 -22.71 -5.05
N ASP A 80 -21.42 -23.89 -4.59
CA ASP A 80 -22.31 -24.91 -4.04
C ASP A 80 -22.35 -24.78 -2.50
N SER A 81 -23.36 -24.09 -1.99
CA SER A 81 -23.51 -23.74 -0.56
C SER A 81 -23.61 -24.93 0.39
N LYS A 82 -23.82 -26.16 -0.14
CA LYS A 82 -23.80 -27.40 0.64
C LYS A 82 -22.39 -27.86 1.01
N LYS A 83 -21.35 -27.32 0.36
CA LYS A 83 -19.96 -27.69 0.57
C LYS A 83 -19.18 -26.51 1.15
N ARG A 84 -18.27 -26.83 2.08
CA ARG A 84 -17.29 -25.89 2.62
C ARG A 84 -15.89 -26.38 2.29
N ALA A 85 -14.96 -25.44 2.07
CA ALA A 85 -13.54 -25.78 2.07
C ALA A 85 -13.17 -26.32 3.46
N SER A 86 -12.51 -27.48 3.53
CA SER A 86 -12.06 -28.02 4.81
C SER A 86 -10.84 -27.28 5.34
N ALA A 87 -10.03 -26.71 4.44
CA ALA A 87 -8.81 -25.96 4.75
C ALA A 87 -8.82 -24.61 4.03
N VAL A 88 -8.43 -23.55 4.73
CA VAL A 88 -8.10 -22.24 4.13
C VAL A 88 -6.71 -21.83 4.59
N GLU A 89 -5.85 -21.57 3.63
CA GLU A 89 -4.42 -21.37 3.83
C GLU A 89 -4.01 -20.05 3.20
N ILE A 90 -3.06 -19.33 3.78
CA ILE A 90 -2.34 -18.26 3.08
C ILE A 90 -0.90 -18.73 2.94
N SER A 91 -0.41 -18.83 1.71
CA SER A 91 0.97 -19.25 1.48
C SER A 91 1.93 -18.29 2.20
N GLY A 92 2.95 -18.86 2.85
CA GLY A 92 3.89 -18.12 3.70
C GLY A 92 3.51 -18.10 5.18
N LEU A 93 2.33 -18.60 5.53
CA LEU A 93 1.97 -18.91 6.92
C LEU A 93 2.15 -20.40 7.18
N LYS A 94 2.55 -20.74 8.41
CA LYS A 94 2.78 -22.13 8.83
C LYS A 94 1.50 -22.94 9.07
N ASN A 95 0.36 -22.26 9.23
CA ASN A 95 -0.91 -22.89 9.58
C ASN A 95 -1.71 -23.22 8.31
N SER A 96 -2.16 -24.47 8.18
CA SER A 96 -3.00 -24.94 7.08
C SER A 96 -4.50 -24.60 7.23
N GLU A 97 -4.88 -24.05 8.38
CA GLU A 97 -6.23 -23.54 8.59
C GLU A 97 -6.12 -22.20 9.31
N ILE A 98 -6.48 -21.13 8.61
CA ILE A 98 -6.30 -19.74 9.08
C ILE A 98 -7.62 -19.02 9.36
N ARG A 99 -8.78 -19.66 9.17
CA ARG A 99 -10.06 -19.02 9.51
C ARG A 99 -10.08 -18.63 10.98
N GLN A 100 -10.65 -17.45 11.25
CA GLN A 100 -10.80 -16.87 12.58
C GLN A 100 -9.49 -16.53 13.31
N GLN A 101 -8.32 -16.79 12.70
CA GLN A 101 -7.04 -16.38 13.27
C GLN A 101 -6.74 -14.93 12.91
N VAL A 102 -6.25 -14.16 13.89
CA VAL A 102 -5.76 -12.80 13.67
C VAL A 102 -4.31 -12.87 13.24
N ILE A 103 -4.02 -12.35 12.04
CA ILE A 103 -2.70 -12.30 11.44
C ILE A 103 -2.18 -10.86 11.55
N ASP A 104 -1.10 -10.67 12.30
CA ASP A 104 -0.39 -9.38 12.33
C ASP A 104 0.60 -9.31 11.16
N THR A 105 0.28 -8.50 10.17
CA THR A 105 1.09 -8.33 8.95
C THR A 105 2.33 -7.45 9.18
N SER A 106 2.56 -6.92 10.38
CA SER A 106 3.83 -6.24 10.73
C SER A 106 4.99 -7.22 10.93
N VAL A 107 4.67 -8.51 11.14
CA VAL A 107 5.65 -9.61 11.30
C VAL A 107 5.38 -10.82 10.41
N SER A 108 4.15 -10.95 9.88
CA SER A 108 3.75 -12.01 8.96
C SER A 108 3.71 -11.50 7.52
N LEU A 109 3.92 -12.38 6.54
CA LEU A 109 3.85 -12.03 5.11
C LEU A 109 4.83 -10.89 4.74
N ILE A 110 6.10 -10.98 5.17
CA ILE A 110 7.14 -9.93 4.94
C ILE A 110 8.31 -10.42 4.07
N GLY A 111 8.37 -11.72 3.78
CA GLY A 111 9.43 -12.34 3.00
C GLY A 111 8.90 -13.05 1.76
N SER A 112 9.81 -13.55 0.95
CA SER A 112 9.50 -14.31 -0.27
C SER A 112 8.86 -15.67 0.01
N GLU A 113 8.89 -16.17 1.25
CA GLU A 113 8.25 -17.43 1.62
C GLU A 113 6.74 -17.37 1.32
N GLY A 114 6.30 -18.20 0.38
CA GLY A 114 4.90 -18.28 -0.05
C GLY A 114 4.41 -17.13 -0.91
N ALA A 115 5.23 -16.12 -1.21
CA ALA A 115 4.89 -15.12 -2.20
C ALA A 115 5.01 -15.71 -3.61
N VAL A 116 4.14 -15.26 -4.53
CA VAL A 116 4.12 -15.74 -5.92
C VAL A 116 4.88 -14.82 -6.88
N ASP A 117 5.36 -13.70 -6.35
CA ASP A 117 6.11 -12.68 -7.07
C ASP A 117 7.49 -12.45 -6.45
N SER A 118 8.41 -11.88 -7.25
CA SER A 118 9.78 -11.63 -6.82
C SER A 118 9.92 -10.50 -5.81
N GLU A 119 8.95 -9.58 -5.76
CA GLU A 119 8.93 -8.47 -4.80
C GLU A 119 8.33 -8.87 -3.45
N ALA A 120 7.83 -10.11 -3.36
CA ALA A 120 7.22 -10.67 -2.17
C ALA A 120 6.03 -9.84 -1.67
N VAL A 121 5.17 -9.35 -2.58
CA VAL A 121 3.98 -8.56 -2.23
C VAL A 121 2.67 -9.28 -2.52
N LEU A 122 2.68 -10.43 -3.19
CA LEU A 122 1.49 -11.21 -3.53
C LEU A 122 1.50 -12.58 -2.85
N TYR A 123 0.54 -12.80 -1.96
CA TYR A 123 0.37 -14.03 -1.21
C TYR A 123 -0.96 -14.70 -1.55
N PRO A 124 -0.99 -15.93 -2.09
CA PRO A 124 -2.23 -16.60 -2.42
C PRO A 124 -2.90 -17.15 -1.15
N LEU A 125 -4.19 -16.85 -1.01
CA LEU A 125 -5.12 -17.55 -0.15
C LEU A 125 -5.69 -18.74 -0.92
N LEU A 126 -5.53 -19.95 -0.41
CA LEU A 126 -5.96 -21.21 -1.02
C LEU A 126 -7.15 -21.77 -0.24
N ALA A 127 -8.25 -22.09 -0.93
CA ALA A 127 -9.39 -22.80 -0.36
C ALA A 127 -9.39 -24.26 -0.83
N ARG A 128 -9.26 -25.24 0.07
CA ARG A 128 -9.09 -26.66 -0.25
C ARG A 128 -10.08 -27.58 0.47
N SER A 129 -10.38 -28.73 -0.13
CA SER A 129 -10.98 -29.90 0.55
C SER A 129 -10.18 -31.15 0.24
N GLY A 130 -9.39 -31.63 1.21
CA GLY A 130 -8.34 -32.63 0.93
C GLY A 130 -7.38 -32.09 -0.13
N ASP A 131 -7.11 -32.88 -1.17
CA ASP A 131 -6.20 -32.49 -2.27
C ASP A 131 -6.84 -31.55 -3.29
N LYS A 132 -8.18 -31.40 -3.25
CA LYS A 132 -8.91 -30.56 -4.21
C LYS A 132 -8.79 -29.08 -3.86
N LEU A 133 -8.21 -28.30 -4.77
CA LEU A 133 -8.26 -26.84 -4.75
C LEU A 133 -9.61 -26.34 -5.29
N HIS A 134 -10.32 -25.55 -4.50
CA HIS A 134 -11.58 -24.91 -4.93
C HIS A 134 -11.37 -23.53 -5.54
N GLY A 135 -10.25 -22.89 -5.23
CA GLY A 135 -9.82 -21.65 -5.85
C GLY A 135 -8.84 -20.87 -4.98
N THR A 136 -8.40 -19.75 -5.54
CA THR A 136 -7.37 -18.88 -4.95
C THR A 136 -7.84 -17.43 -4.97
N ILE A 137 -7.45 -16.67 -3.95
CA ILE A 137 -7.56 -15.20 -3.91
C ILE A 137 -6.19 -14.62 -3.60
N LEU A 138 -5.78 -13.56 -4.29
CA LEU A 138 -4.48 -12.96 -4.07
C LEU A 138 -4.55 -11.85 -3.02
N PHE A 139 -3.71 -11.97 -2.00
CA PHE A 139 -3.54 -10.95 -0.97
C PHE A 139 -2.32 -10.11 -1.35
N HIS A 140 -2.57 -8.84 -1.65
CA HIS A 140 -1.57 -7.89 -2.11
C HIS A 140 -1.14 -6.97 -0.97
N ARG A 141 0.08 -7.19 -0.47
CA ARG A 141 0.74 -6.34 0.54
C ARG A 141 1.20 -5.03 -0.09
N THR A 142 0.89 -3.93 0.57
CA THR A 142 1.51 -2.63 0.28
C THR A 142 2.28 -2.15 1.51
N GLU A 143 3.39 -1.46 1.29
CA GLU A 143 4.09 -0.81 2.40
C GLU A 143 3.29 0.41 2.89
N PRO A 144 3.40 0.79 4.17
CA PRO A 144 2.77 1.99 4.66
C PRO A 144 3.44 3.20 4.00
N ALA A 145 2.65 4.16 3.56
CA ALA A 145 3.13 5.28 2.76
C ALA A 145 2.47 6.59 3.21
N LEU A 146 3.28 7.64 3.28
CA LEU A 146 2.80 8.99 3.55
C LEU A 146 2.40 9.64 2.22
N SER A 147 1.15 10.08 2.11
CA SER A 147 0.71 10.90 0.97
C SER A 147 1.14 12.34 1.16
N TYR A 148 0.78 12.94 2.30
CA TYR A 148 1.22 14.28 2.72
C TYR A 148 0.89 14.54 4.20
N ILE A 149 1.43 15.61 4.74
CA ILE A 149 1.00 16.24 5.99
C ILE A 149 0.61 17.70 5.76
N ASP A 150 -0.30 18.20 6.59
CA ASP A 150 -0.51 19.63 6.76
C ASP A 150 0.30 20.11 7.97
N VAL A 151 1.09 21.15 7.77
CA VAL A 151 1.91 21.78 8.81
C VAL A 151 1.57 23.25 8.90
N LEU A 152 1.19 23.70 10.09
CA LEU A 152 1.07 25.11 10.39
C LEU A 152 2.42 25.63 10.86
N VAL A 153 2.99 26.64 10.21
CA VAL A 153 4.22 27.35 10.63
C VAL A 153 3.87 28.81 10.85
N ASN A 154 3.97 29.29 12.10
CA ASN A 154 3.59 30.67 12.46
C ASN A 154 2.21 31.10 11.92
N GLY A 155 1.24 30.19 11.95
CA GLY A 155 -0.12 30.45 11.44
C GLY A 155 -0.31 30.24 9.92
N GLN A 156 0.74 29.95 9.16
CA GLN A 156 0.64 29.65 7.73
C GLN A 156 0.60 28.14 7.48
N ASN A 157 -0.41 27.67 6.75
CA ASN A 157 -0.51 26.25 6.39
C ASN A 157 0.43 25.90 5.24
N ARG A 158 1.11 24.76 5.35
CA ARG A 158 2.00 24.19 4.32
C ARG A 158 1.67 22.71 4.16
N VAL A 159 1.58 22.26 2.92
CA VAL A 159 1.46 20.83 2.60
C VAL A 159 2.86 20.30 2.35
N MET A 160 3.26 19.26 3.08
CA MET A 160 4.57 18.63 2.95
C MET A 160 4.42 17.15 2.57
N ARG A 161 5.30 16.67 1.70
CA ARG A 161 5.40 15.25 1.29
C ARG A 161 6.72 14.64 1.75
N GLU A 162 6.79 13.32 1.70
CA GLU A 162 8.05 12.62 1.97
C GLU A 162 9.19 13.12 1.05
N GLY A 163 10.36 13.34 1.64
CA GLY A 163 11.53 13.87 0.95
C GLY A 163 11.58 15.40 0.85
N GLU A 164 10.46 16.10 1.01
CA GLU A 164 10.45 17.57 1.07
C GLU A 164 11.02 18.07 2.39
N THR A 165 11.74 19.20 2.36
CA THR A 165 12.37 19.76 3.57
C THR A 165 11.53 20.88 4.15
N LEU A 166 11.11 20.72 5.41
CA LEU A 166 10.53 21.80 6.18
C LEU A 166 11.65 22.72 6.68
N GLN A 167 11.65 23.97 6.21
CA GLN A 167 12.58 25.00 6.66
C GLN A 167 11.88 25.91 7.67
N VAL A 168 12.50 26.04 8.84
CA VAL A 168 12.03 26.89 9.95
C VAL A 168 13.20 27.63 10.59
N LYS A 169 12.92 28.77 11.20
CA LYS A 169 13.86 29.47 12.08
C LYS A 169 13.73 28.93 13.50
N LYS A 170 14.75 29.12 14.32
CA LYS A 170 14.71 28.74 15.75
C LYS A 170 13.56 29.40 16.53
N SER A 171 13.10 30.57 16.09
CA SER A 171 11.96 31.29 16.66
C SER A 171 10.60 30.82 16.16
N ASP A 172 10.55 29.98 15.12
CA ASP A 172 9.29 29.57 14.52
C ASP A 172 8.60 28.51 15.36
N HIS A 173 7.28 28.61 15.45
CA HIS A 173 6.44 27.56 16.00
C HIS A 173 5.78 26.80 14.85
N PHE A 174 5.87 25.48 14.88
CA PHE A 174 5.15 24.64 13.93
C PHE A 174 4.31 23.56 14.60
N LYS A 175 3.24 23.14 13.93
CA LYS A 175 2.34 22.08 14.36
C LYS A 175 1.93 21.25 13.14
N VAL A 176 2.08 19.93 13.22
CA VAL A 176 1.44 19.01 12.27
C VAL A 176 -0.05 18.97 12.60
N THR A 177 -0.89 19.42 11.68
CA THR A 177 -2.34 19.54 11.87
C THR A 177 -3.09 18.36 11.26
N ASN A 178 -2.53 17.72 10.25
CA ASN A 178 -3.13 16.58 9.57
C ASN A 178 -2.03 15.65 9.02
N VAL A 179 -2.34 14.36 8.95
CA VAL A 179 -1.48 13.33 8.38
C VAL A 179 -2.32 12.46 7.47
N VAL A 180 -1.94 12.34 6.20
CA VAL A 180 -2.68 11.54 5.22
C VAL A 180 -1.80 10.40 4.73
N THR A 181 -2.27 9.17 4.95
CA THR A 181 -1.54 7.93 4.64
C THR A 181 -2.43 6.94 3.89
N ASN A 182 -1.85 5.84 3.40
CA ASN A 182 -2.62 4.69 2.90
C ASN A 182 -3.14 3.76 4.02
N ILE A 183 -2.83 4.04 5.29
CA ILE A 183 -3.26 3.24 6.43
C ILE A 183 -4.70 3.62 6.78
N GLN A 184 -5.55 2.61 6.90
CA GLN A 184 -6.97 2.81 7.14
C GLN A 184 -7.23 3.62 8.42
N GLY A 185 -7.86 4.79 8.25
CA GLY A 185 -8.19 5.70 9.36
C GLY A 185 -6.97 6.25 10.09
N ASN A 186 -5.76 6.16 9.52
CA ASN A 186 -4.49 6.47 10.19
C ASN A 186 -4.34 5.77 11.55
N LYS A 187 -4.95 4.60 11.72
CA LYS A 187 -4.88 3.85 12.97
C LYS A 187 -3.41 3.51 13.29
N ASP A 188 -3.02 3.70 14.55
CA ASP A 188 -1.67 3.42 15.04
C ASP A 188 -0.55 4.19 14.32
N VAL A 189 -0.90 5.28 13.62
CA VAL A 189 0.06 6.23 13.05
C VAL A 189 0.49 7.23 14.13
N SER A 190 1.79 7.37 14.30
CA SER A 190 2.39 8.36 15.19
C SER A 190 3.55 9.08 14.51
N PHE A 191 3.96 10.23 15.05
CA PHE A 191 5.15 10.93 14.58
C PHE A 191 6.01 11.44 15.73
N ALA A 192 7.29 11.64 15.44
CA ALA A 192 8.25 12.22 16.38
C ALA A 192 9.25 13.11 15.65
N VAL A 193 9.60 14.24 16.26
CA VAL A 193 10.69 15.10 15.78
C VAL A 193 11.98 14.63 16.47
N VAL A 194 12.99 14.27 15.69
CA VAL A 194 14.26 13.75 16.22
C VAL A 194 15.46 14.45 15.56
N PRO A 195 16.59 14.62 16.28
CA PRO A 195 17.81 15.12 15.67
C PRO A 195 18.38 14.10 14.66
N VAL A 196 19.00 14.60 13.60
CA VAL A 196 19.75 13.79 12.63
C VAL A 196 21.21 13.73 13.09
N LEU A 197 21.64 12.56 13.58
CA LEU A 197 23.01 12.35 14.04
C LEU A 197 23.98 12.26 12.85
N THR A 198 24.64 13.36 12.49
CA THR A 198 25.75 13.37 11.52
C THR A 198 27.09 13.15 12.22
N LYS A 199 27.81 12.08 11.83
CA LYS A 199 29.11 11.69 12.42
C LYS A 199 30.26 12.70 12.18
N LYS A 200 30.05 13.75 11.39
CA LYS A 200 31.05 14.78 11.05
C LYS A 200 30.34 16.11 10.85
N SER A 201 30.61 17.10 11.70
CA SER A 201 30.73 18.52 11.33
C SER A 201 30.91 19.37 12.59
N GLN A 202 32.17 19.75 12.84
CA GLN A 202 32.59 20.68 13.88
C GLN A 202 32.70 22.13 13.38
N SER A 203 32.17 22.46 12.20
CA SER A 203 32.15 23.84 11.70
C SER A 203 30.77 24.17 11.14
N GLU A 204 30.06 25.06 11.84
CA GLU A 204 28.87 25.80 11.36
C GLU A 204 27.66 24.95 10.94
N ALA A 205 27.35 23.90 11.71
CA ALA A 205 26.27 22.97 11.37
C ALA A 205 24.88 23.55 11.69
N LYS A 206 24.08 23.86 10.65
CA LYS A 206 22.62 23.98 10.78
C LYS A 206 22.10 22.78 11.58
N GLU A 207 21.30 23.01 12.63
CA GLU A 207 20.70 21.92 13.40
C GLU A 207 19.72 21.17 12.47
N LYS A 208 20.06 19.92 12.16
CA LYS A 208 19.24 19.05 11.29
C LYS A 208 18.37 18.16 12.15
N PHE A 209 17.07 18.27 11.94
CA PHE A 209 16.06 17.41 12.53
C PHE A 209 15.32 16.66 11.42
N GLN A 210 14.47 15.73 11.79
CA GLN A 210 13.51 15.10 10.89
C GLN A 210 12.25 14.75 11.66
N ILE A 211 11.12 14.84 10.98
CA ILE A 211 9.85 14.29 11.46
C ILE A 211 9.77 12.86 10.96
N LEU A 212 9.79 11.90 11.88
CA LEU A 212 9.62 10.48 11.59
C LEU A 212 8.16 10.10 11.73
N PHE A 213 7.59 9.44 10.73
CA PHE A 213 6.25 8.83 10.79
C PHE A 213 6.37 7.33 10.99
N LYS A 214 5.58 6.82 11.94
CA LYS A 214 5.59 5.42 12.34
C LYS A 214 4.22 4.82 12.25
N HIS A 215 4.14 3.57 11.79
CA HIS A 215 2.98 2.70 11.93
C HIS A 215 3.39 1.57 12.88
N LYS A 216 2.80 1.54 14.08
CA LYS A 216 3.31 0.73 15.19
C LYS A 216 4.80 1.04 15.46
N THR A 217 5.69 0.06 15.28
CA THR A 217 7.14 0.18 15.48
C THR A 217 7.92 0.53 14.21
N TYR A 218 7.27 0.46 13.04
CA TYR A 218 7.93 0.62 11.74
C TYR A 218 7.91 2.10 11.31
N VAL A 219 9.09 2.67 11.05
CA VAL A 219 9.21 4.00 10.44
C VAL A 219 8.98 3.88 8.94
N PHE A 220 7.92 4.51 8.43
CA PHE A 220 7.53 4.38 7.03
C PHE A 220 7.72 5.66 6.22
N ALA A 221 7.85 6.82 6.86
CA ALA A 221 8.13 8.06 6.14
C ALA A 221 8.96 9.05 6.98
N LYS A 222 9.67 9.94 6.29
CA LYS A 222 10.51 10.98 6.91
C LYS A 222 10.35 12.32 6.20
N ILE A 223 10.22 13.39 6.98
CA ILE A 223 10.26 14.77 6.47
C ILE A 223 11.47 15.46 7.10
N PRO A 224 12.53 15.75 6.32
CA PRO A 224 13.66 16.55 6.79
C PRO A 224 13.21 17.90 7.35
N LEU A 225 13.81 18.32 8.46
CA LEU A 225 13.57 19.59 9.11
C LEU A 225 14.91 20.32 9.27
N THR A 226 15.03 21.50 8.67
CA THR A 226 16.23 22.34 8.82
C THR A 226 15.87 23.54 9.68
N VAL A 227 16.62 23.72 10.77
CA VAL A 227 16.48 24.88 11.66
C VAL A 227 17.62 25.86 11.37
N GLU A 228 17.26 27.07 10.92
CA GLU A 228 18.21 28.14 10.65
C GLU A 228 18.51 28.93 11.92
N SER A 229 19.80 29.24 12.13
CA SER A 229 20.23 30.28 13.07
C SER A 229 19.80 31.64 12.53
N LEU A 230 19.33 32.50 13.44
CA LEU A 230 18.89 33.87 13.14
C LEU A 230 19.95 34.69 12.42
#